data_AF-A0A6U0TJX0-F1
#
_entry.id   AF-A0A6U0TJX0-F1
#
_cell.length_a   1.000
_cell.length_b   1.000
_cell.length_c   1.000
_cell.angle_alpha   90.00
_cell.angle_beta   90.00
_cell.angle_gamma   90.00
#
_symmetry.space_group_name_H-M   'P 1'
#
loop_
_entity.id
_entity.type
_entity.pdbx_description
1 polymer ?
#
loop_
_entity_poly.entity_id
_entity_poly.type
_entity_poly.pdbx_seq_one_letter_code
_entity_poly.pdbx_strand_id
1 'polypeptide(L)'
;LSGYLPSAKKFSITDGLQNTPILHCHGEVDPMVKYDMALKSKELVVGKGSTNYNLKGYPGVVHTVSREEVVDVAKFIVQTLPPDDSCKINLKDPGDMSVKELKNAIRKANLGSRAVGLMEKQEFVKLLIEYREQK
;
A
#
# COMPACT_ATOMS: atom_id res chain seq x y z
N LEU A 1 -0.66 -6.46 -13.00
CA LEU A 1 -1.43 -7.18 -11.96
C LEU A 1 -2.41 -8.11 -12.68
N SER A 2 -2.78 -9.24 -12.06
CA SER A 2 -3.64 -10.26 -12.69
C SER A 2 -4.57 -10.90 -11.67
N GLY A 3 -5.42 -10.07 -11.07
CA GLY A 3 -6.32 -10.48 -9.99
C GLY A 3 -7.40 -11.47 -10.45
N TYR A 4 -7.85 -12.33 -9.54
CA TYR A 4 -9.10 -13.07 -9.66
C TYR A 4 -9.58 -13.46 -8.26
N LEU A 5 -10.84 -13.90 -8.14
CA LEU A 5 -11.43 -14.39 -6.89
C LEU A 5 -11.26 -15.91 -6.77
N PRO A 6 -10.25 -16.41 -6.03
CA PRO A 6 -10.17 -17.83 -5.72
C PRO A 6 -11.29 -18.22 -4.73
N SER A 7 -11.71 -19.48 -4.79
CA SER A 7 -12.70 -20.04 -3.83
C SER A 7 -14.01 -19.24 -3.73
N ALA A 8 -14.53 -18.73 -4.85
CA ALA A 8 -15.68 -17.83 -4.88
C ALA A 8 -16.94 -18.34 -4.15
N LYS A 9 -17.11 -19.67 -4.00
CA LYS A 9 -18.19 -20.27 -3.20
C LYS A 9 -18.17 -19.81 -1.73
N LYS A 10 -16.97 -19.66 -1.15
CA LYS A 10 -16.77 -19.27 0.25
C LYS A 10 -16.70 -17.75 0.46
N PHE A 11 -16.64 -16.97 -0.62
CA PHE A 11 -16.58 -15.52 -0.52
C PHE A 11 -17.91 -14.97 -0.01
N SER A 12 -17.87 -14.05 0.94
CA SER A 12 -19.04 -13.31 1.41
C SER A 12 -18.59 -11.91 1.78
N ILE A 13 -19.44 -10.92 1.58
CA ILE A 13 -19.18 -9.55 2.01
C ILE A 13 -19.71 -9.44 3.43
N THR A 14 -18.88 -8.95 4.35
CA THR A 14 -19.32 -8.65 5.71
C THR A 14 -20.38 -7.55 5.68
N ASP A 15 -21.45 -7.72 6.45
CA ASP A 15 -22.52 -6.72 6.55
C ASP A 15 -21.96 -5.35 6.94
N GLY A 16 -22.39 -4.31 6.22
CA GLY A 16 -21.91 -2.94 6.36
C GLY A 16 -20.72 -2.60 5.45
N LEU A 17 -20.05 -3.59 4.85
CA LEU A 17 -18.88 -3.37 3.98
C LEU A 17 -19.18 -3.48 2.47
N GLN A 18 -20.46 -3.50 2.09
CA GLN A 18 -20.91 -3.58 0.69
C GLN A 18 -20.32 -2.46 -0.20
N ASN A 19 -20.14 -1.27 0.38
CA ASN A 19 -19.63 -0.10 -0.33
C ASN A 19 -18.09 0.04 -0.31
N THR A 20 -17.37 -0.95 0.20
CA THR A 20 -15.89 -0.93 0.18
C THR A 20 -15.41 -0.79 -1.26
N PRO A 21 -14.64 0.27 -1.60
CA PRO A 21 -14.16 0.48 -2.96
C PRO A 21 -13.19 -0.63 -3.38
N ILE A 22 -13.42 -1.22 -4.56
CA ILE A 22 -12.56 -2.26 -5.13
C ILE A 22 -12.08 -1.82 -6.51
N LEU A 23 -10.77 -1.62 -6.66
CA LEU A 23 -10.11 -1.56 -7.97
C LEU A 23 -9.53 -2.93 -8.29
N HIS A 24 -10.01 -3.53 -9.38
CA HIS A 24 -9.50 -4.77 -9.93
C HIS A 24 -8.81 -4.48 -11.26
N CYS A 25 -7.49 -4.67 -11.30
CA CYS A 25 -6.65 -4.47 -12.48
C CYS A 25 -6.26 -5.82 -13.11
N HIS A 26 -6.31 -5.91 -14.43
CA HIS A 26 -5.99 -7.15 -15.15
C HIS A 26 -5.52 -6.91 -16.59
N GLY A 27 -4.51 -7.63 -17.05
CA GLY A 27 -4.08 -7.60 -18.46
C GLY A 27 -5.01 -8.39 -19.37
N GLU A 28 -5.51 -7.80 -20.46
CA GLU A 28 -6.51 -8.45 -21.33
C GLU A 28 -5.96 -9.67 -22.08
N VAL A 29 -4.64 -9.75 -22.23
CA VAL A 29 -3.95 -10.82 -22.96
C VAL A 29 -3.08 -11.67 -22.03
N ASP A 30 -3.41 -11.72 -20.73
CA ASP A 30 -2.72 -12.57 -19.76
C ASP A 30 -2.95 -14.06 -20.08
N PRO A 31 -1.88 -14.82 -20.41
CA PRO A 31 -2.00 -16.24 -20.76
C PRO A 31 -2.12 -17.16 -19.55
N MET A 32 -1.75 -16.69 -18.34
CA MET A 32 -1.73 -17.49 -17.12
C MET A 32 -3.03 -17.37 -16.34
N VAL A 33 -3.51 -16.15 -16.15
CA VAL A 33 -4.82 -15.88 -15.57
C VAL A 33 -5.65 -15.21 -16.65
N LYS A 34 -6.58 -15.96 -17.25
CA LYS A 34 -7.39 -15.42 -18.34
C LYS A 34 -8.24 -14.24 -17.84
N TYR A 35 -8.38 -13.20 -18.65
CA TYR A 35 -9.23 -12.04 -18.36
C TYR A 35 -10.69 -12.42 -18.03
N ASP A 36 -11.21 -13.50 -18.62
CA ASP A 36 -12.52 -14.06 -18.28
C ASP A 36 -12.69 -14.41 -16.80
N MET A 37 -11.60 -14.80 -16.13
CA MET A 37 -11.62 -15.06 -14.69
C MET A 37 -11.81 -13.77 -13.90
N ALA A 38 -11.28 -12.64 -14.38
CA ALA A 38 -11.50 -11.33 -13.79
C ALA A 38 -12.96 -10.88 -13.96
N LEU A 39 -13.53 -11.08 -15.15
CA LEU A 39 -14.95 -10.81 -15.43
C LEU A 39 -15.88 -11.61 -14.51
N LYS A 40 -15.67 -12.94 -14.41
CA LYS A 40 -16.42 -13.80 -13.49
C LYS A 40 -16.26 -13.39 -12.03
N SER A 41 -15.07 -12.95 -11.64
CA SER A 41 -14.81 -12.45 -10.29
C SER A 41 -15.65 -11.20 -10.00
N LYS A 42 -15.72 -10.25 -10.94
CA LYS A 42 -16.57 -9.06 -10.82
C LYS A 42 -18.04 -9.46 -10.66
N GLU A 43 -18.55 -10.31 -11.55
CA GLU A 43 -19.95 -10.77 -11.50
C GLU A 43 -20.30 -11.40 -10.15
N LEU A 44 -19.44 -12.26 -9.63
CA LEU A 44 -19.66 -12.94 -8.36
C LEU A 44 -19.59 -12.00 -7.15
N VAL A 45 -18.68 -11.03 -7.15
CA VAL A 45 -18.54 -10.07 -6.04
C VAL A 45 -19.70 -9.07 -6.04
N VAL A 46 -20.08 -8.56 -7.21
CA VAL A 46 -21.24 -7.66 -7.37
C VAL A 46 -22.53 -8.41 -7.05
N GLY A 47 -22.69 -9.64 -7.55
CA GLY A 47 -23.85 -10.49 -7.25
C GLY A 47 -23.98 -10.87 -5.77
N LYS A 48 -22.89 -10.75 -4.99
CA LYS A 48 -22.88 -10.92 -3.53
C LYS A 48 -23.06 -9.62 -2.74
N GLY A 49 -23.39 -8.53 -3.43
CA GLY A 49 -23.82 -7.27 -2.81
C GLY A 49 -22.78 -6.15 -2.80
N SER A 50 -21.65 -6.29 -3.49
CA SER A 50 -20.70 -5.18 -3.61
C SER A 50 -21.30 -4.07 -4.47
N THR A 51 -21.28 -2.84 -3.97
CA THR A 51 -21.84 -1.67 -4.66
C THR A 51 -20.77 -0.80 -5.31
N ASN A 52 -19.48 -1.05 -5.03
CA ASN A 52 -18.37 -0.21 -5.48
C ASN A 52 -17.20 -1.04 -6.03
N TYR A 53 -17.39 -1.58 -7.24
CA TYR A 53 -16.44 -2.45 -7.91
C TYR A 53 -16.07 -1.94 -9.30
N ASN A 54 -14.80 -1.61 -9.51
CA ASN A 54 -14.25 -1.21 -10.79
C ASN A 54 -13.25 -2.26 -11.31
N LEU A 55 -13.56 -2.86 -12.47
CA LEU A 55 -12.63 -3.73 -13.19
C LEU A 55 -12.05 -2.95 -14.36
N LYS A 56 -10.73 -2.76 -14.38
CA LYS A 56 -9.99 -2.13 -15.47
C LYS A 56 -9.09 -3.14 -16.17
N GLY A 57 -9.39 -3.38 -17.44
CA GLY A 57 -8.56 -4.16 -18.36
C GLY A 57 -7.47 -3.29 -18.99
N TYR A 58 -6.30 -3.87 -19.22
CA TYR A 58 -5.19 -3.21 -19.92
C TYR A 58 -4.85 -3.96 -21.22
N PRO A 59 -5.10 -3.36 -22.40
CA PRO A 59 -4.81 -3.99 -23.68
C PRO A 59 -3.31 -4.28 -23.86
N GLY A 60 -2.97 -5.44 -24.39
CA GLY A 60 -1.58 -5.84 -24.68
C GLY A 60 -0.73 -6.16 -23.44
N VAL A 61 -1.27 -5.99 -22.23
CA VAL A 61 -0.61 -6.39 -20.99
C VAL A 61 -0.84 -7.87 -20.75
N VAL A 62 0.25 -8.62 -20.66
CA VAL A 62 0.28 -10.05 -20.29
C VAL A 62 0.32 -10.18 -18.75
N HIS A 63 0.90 -11.26 -18.22
CA HIS A 63 1.13 -11.42 -16.78
C HIS A 63 2.29 -10.54 -16.26
N THR A 64 2.15 -9.22 -16.41
CA THR A 64 3.13 -8.22 -15.99
C THR A 64 2.41 -6.99 -15.41
N VAL A 65 3.18 -5.98 -15.04
CA VAL A 65 2.67 -4.68 -14.61
C VAL A 65 3.01 -3.63 -15.67
N SER A 66 2.06 -2.74 -15.96
CA SER A 66 2.27 -1.61 -16.86
C SER A 66 2.36 -0.28 -16.10
N ARG A 67 2.95 0.75 -16.72
CA ARG A 67 3.01 2.09 -16.12
C ARG A 67 1.62 2.68 -15.93
N GLU A 68 0.71 2.45 -16.87
CA GLU A 68 -0.68 2.90 -16.78
C GLU A 68 -1.35 2.30 -15.54
N GLU A 69 -1.18 0.99 -15.34
CA GLU A 69 -1.75 0.27 -14.21
C GLU A 69 -1.26 0.82 -12.87
N VAL A 70 0.04 1.12 -12.75
CA VAL A 70 0.60 1.74 -11.53
C VAL A 70 0.01 3.13 -11.28
N VAL A 71 -0.19 3.93 -12.34
CA VAL A 71 -0.77 5.27 -12.23
C VAL A 71 -2.22 5.19 -11.74
N ASP A 72 -3.00 4.23 -12.22
CA ASP A 72 -4.39 4.07 -11.78
C ASP A 72 -4.51 3.56 -10.35
N VAL A 73 -3.63 2.65 -9.94
CA VAL A 73 -3.54 2.24 -8.52
C VAL A 73 -3.20 3.43 -7.63
N ALA A 74 -2.24 4.26 -8.03
CA ALA A 74 -1.88 5.46 -7.27
C ALA A 74 -3.06 6.44 -7.16
N LYS A 75 -3.79 6.69 -8.25
CA LYS A 75 -5.00 7.53 -8.24
C LYS A 75 -6.08 6.95 -7.32
N PHE A 76 -6.31 5.65 -7.40
CA PHE A 76 -7.30 4.97 -6.58
C PHE A 76 -6.99 5.07 -5.08
N ILE A 77 -5.72 4.92 -4.69
CA ILE A 77 -5.29 5.10 -3.30
C ILE A 77 -5.57 6.53 -2.83
N VAL A 78 -5.15 7.55 -3.61
CA VAL A 78 -5.36 8.95 -3.23
C VAL A 78 -6.84 9.31 -3.11
N GLN A 79 -7.69 8.77 -3.99
CA GLN A 79 -9.13 9.01 -3.96
C GLN A 79 -9.82 8.29 -2.79
N THR A 80 -9.37 7.08 -2.45
CA THR A 80 -10.00 6.25 -1.42
C THR A 80 -9.50 6.57 -0.02
N LEU A 81 -8.24 6.98 0.09
CA LEU A 81 -7.55 7.32 1.33
C LEU A 81 -7.00 8.76 1.21
N PRO A 82 -7.88 9.77 1.27
CA PRO A 82 -7.42 11.15 1.28
C PRO A 82 -6.53 11.41 2.50
N PRO A 83 -5.61 12.39 2.44
CA PRO A 83 -4.83 12.79 3.61
C PRO A 83 -5.75 13.14 4.77
N ASP A 84 -5.61 12.40 5.87
CA ASP A 84 -6.34 12.63 7.11
C ASP A 84 -5.35 13.05 8.19
N ASP A 85 -5.51 14.28 8.66
CA ASP A 85 -4.70 14.88 9.71
C ASP A 85 -4.83 14.14 11.05
N SER A 86 -5.92 13.38 11.26
CA SER A 86 -6.11 12.52 12.44
C SER A 86 -5.21 11.29 12.45
N CYS A 87 -4.74 10.85 11.27
CA CYS A 87 -3.83 9.72 11.10
C CYS A 87 -2.35 10.14 11.03
N LYS A 88 -2.02 11.37 11.44
CA LYS A 88 -0.64 11.82 11.55
C LYS A 88 0.09 11.07 12.66
N ILE A 89 1.06 10.24 12.28
CA ILE A 89 2.01 9.67 13.21
C ILE A 89 2.92 10.81 13.71
N ASN A 90 2.57 11.39 14.85
CA ASN A 90 3.43 12.37 15.53
C ASN A 90 4.63 11.64 16.13
N LEU A 91 5.71 11.57 15.35
CA LEU A 91 7.00 11.15 15.88
C LEU A 91 7.50 12.24 16.82
N LYS A 92 7.93 11.86 18.03
CA LYS A 92 8.64 12.77 18.93
C LYS A 92 9.81 13.44 18.20
N ASP A 93 10.06 14.71 18.52
CA ASP A 93 11.25 15.42 18.04
C ASP A 93 12.51 14.69 18.53
N PRO A 94 13.51 14.42 17.66
CA PRO A 94 14.75 13.78 18.07
C PRO A 94 15.51 14.55 19.15
N GLY A 95 15.43 15.89 19.19
CA GLY A 95 16.05 16.72 20.23
C GLY A 95 15.54 16.43 21.64
N ASP A 96 14.24 16.14 21.75
CA ASP A 96 13.54 15.84 23.00
C ASP A 96 13.69 14.37 23.43
N MET A 97 14.27 13.51 22.59
CA MET A 97 14.50 12.11 22.93
C MET A 97 15.68 11.90 23.89
N SER A 98 15.55 10.92 24.76
CA SER A 98 16.69 10.38 25.53
C SER A 98 17.67 9.63 24.61
N VAL A 99 18.93 9.48 25.04
CA VAL A 99 19.95 8.71 24.29
C VAL A 99 19.50 7.26 24.03
N LYS A 100 18.74 6.67 24.95
CA LYS A 100 18.16 5.33 24.80
C LYS A 100 17.07 5.29 23.72
N GLU A 101 16.20 6.30 23.68
CA GLU A 101 15.17 6.43 22.63
C GLU A 101 15.82 6.67 21.26
N LEU A 102 16.86 7.52 21.18
CA LEU A 102 17.61 7.78 19.94
C LEU A 102 18.27 6.51 19.39
N LYS A 103 18.99 5.75 20.23
CA LYS A 103 19.61 4.48 19.82
C LYS A 103 18.58 3.46 19.35
N ASN A 104 17.43 3.38 20.04
CA ASN A 104 16.32 2.51 19.62
C ASN A 104 15.71 2.95 18.29
N ALA A 105 15.53 4.26 18.07
CA ALA A 105 15.01 4.81 16.83
C ALA A 105 15.96 4.55 15.65
N ILE A 106 17.26 4.77 15.84
CA ILE A 106 18.32 4.46 14.86
C ILE A 106 18.34 2.98 14.51
N ARG A 107 18.23 2.09 15.52
CA ARG A 107 18.15 0.65 15.31
C ARG A 107 16.90 0.27 14.51
N LYS A 108 15.73 0.81 14.86
CA LYS A 108 14.47 0.58 14.11
C LYS A 108 14.52 1.12 12.68
N ALA A 109 15.25 2.20 12.45
CA ALA A 109 15.48 2.79 11.13
C ALA A 109 16.57 2.05 10.31
N ASN A 110 17.16 0.97 10.84
CA ASN A 110 18.29 0.25 10.23
C ASN A 110 19.53 1.14 9.95
N LEU A 111 19.74 2.18 10.77
CA LEU A 111 20.86 3.12 10.64
C LEU A 111 22.08 2.73 11.51
N GLY A 112 22.10 1.51 12.07
CA GLY A 112 23.11 1.07 13.02
C GLY A 112 24.55 1.19 12.51
N SER A 113 24.80 0.93 11.22
CA SER A 113 26.11 1.07 10.58
C SER A 113 26.59 2.52 10.48
N ARG A 114 25.67 3.48 10.34
CA ARG A 114 25.96 4.92 10.28
C ARG A 114 26.11 5.56 11.66
N ALA A 115 25.68 4.85 12.71
CA ALA A 115 25.76 5.30 14.09
C ALA A 115 27.01 4.77 14.83
N VAL A 116 27.87 3.99 14.17
CA VAL A 116 29.11 3.47 14.75
C VAL A 116 30.10 4.63 14.95
N GLY A 117 30.63 4.77 16.16
CA GLY A 117 31.59 5.82 16.51
C GLY A 117 30.97 7.14 16.98
N LEU A 118 29.65 7.29 16.91
CA LEU A 118 28.96 8.44 17.50
C LEU A 118 28.99 8.34 19.02
N MET A 119 29.48 9.39 19.68
CA MET A 119 29.65 9.44 21.13
C MET A 119 28.75 10.49 21.77
N GLU A 120 28.32 11.50 21.01
CA GLU A 120 27.54 12.61 21.54
C GLU A 120 26.05 12.50 21.20
N LYS A 121 25.20 12.99 22.11
CA LYS A 121 23.74 13.03 21.90
C LYS A 121 23.39 13.79 20.62
N GLN A 122 24.08 14.90 20.33
CA GLN A 122 23.79 15.75 19.18
C GLN A 122 24.03 15.02 17.84
N GLU A 123 25.01 14.12 17.78
CA GLU A 123 25.30 13.34 16.58
C GLU A 123 24.17 12.35 16.26
N PHE A 124 23.62 11.70 17.30
CA PHE A 124 22.47 10.81 17.15
C PHE A 124 21.20 11.58 16.72
N VAL A 125 21.00 12.79 17.23
CA VAL A 125 19.90 13.69 16.84
C VAL A 125 20.04 14.07 15.37
N LYS A 126 21.21 14.56 14.96
CA LYS A 126 21.49 14.98 13.58
C LYS A 126 21.27 13.85 12.59
N LEU A 127 21.82 12.65 12.87
CA LEU A 127 21.65 11.47 12.03
C LEU A 127 20.17 11.09 11.84
N LEU A 128 19.35 11.21 12.90
CA LEU A 128 17.94 10.86 12.84
C LEU A 128 17.11 11.91 12.08
N ILE A 129 17.46 13.19 12.20
CA ILE A 129 16.83 14.29 11.45
C ILE A 129 17.13 14.14 9.96
N GLU A 130 18.41 13.98 9.59
CA GLU A 130 18.83 13.78 8.19
C GLU A 130 18.10 12.59 7.55
N TYR A 131 17.91 11.50 8.29
CA TYR A 131 17.14 10.35 7.79
C TYR A 131 15.64 10.65 7.61
N ARG A 132 15.05 11.47 8.48
CA ARG A 132 13.62 11.81 8.41
C ARG A 132 13.33 12.78 7.26
N GLU A 133 14.27 13.67 6.93
CA GLU A 133 14.13 14.65 5.83
C GLU A 133 14.42 14.06 4.44
N GLN A 134 15.16 12.95 4.36
CA GLN A 134 15.47 12.26 3.09
C GLN A 134 14.37 11.29 2.60
N LYS A 135 13.22 11.22 3.28
CA LYS A 135 12.07 10.38 2.93
C LYS A 135 10.90 11.22 2.43
#